data_AF-A0A8E0S5K0-F1
#
_entry.id   AF-A0A8E0S5K0-F1
#
_cell.length_a   1.000
_cell.length_b   1.000
_cell.length_c   1.000
_cell.angle_alpha   90.00
_cell.angle_beta   90.00
_cell.angle_gamma   90.00
#
_symmetry.space_group_name_H-M   'P 1'
#
loop_
_entity.id
_entity.type
_entity.pdbx_description
1 polymer ?
#
loop_
_entity_poly.entity_id
_entity_poly.type
_entity_poly.pdbx_seq_one_letter_code
_entity_poly.pdbx_strand_id
1 'polypeptide(L)'
;MWRALCQVCKRAGITVSLQVFPGATDARFVRQYHLMPKARPNSEPIQAIGFSPMRHTPVLLHDHDERLSVDQFLLGCYIYADLLYELGQIST
;
A
#
# COMPACT_ATOMS: atom_id res chain seq x y z
N MET A 1 -3.47 -6.52 8.54
CA MET A 1 -3.10 -5.51 7.52
C MET A 1 -4.30 -4.97 6.71
N TRP A 2 -5.03 -5.79 5.94
CA TRP A 2 -6.16 -5.31 5.10
C TRP A 2 -7.24 -4.54 5.88
N ARG A 3 -7.67 -5.08 7.03
CA ARG A 3 -8.66 -4.42 7.90
C ARG A 3 -8.22 -3.03 8.35
N ALA A 4 -6.95 -2.87 8.76
CA ALA A 4 -6.40 -1.59 9.20
C ALA A 4 -6.44 -0.56 8.06
N LEU A 5 -6.00 -0.94 6.85
CA LEU A 5 -6.11 -0.08 5.66
C LEU A 5 -7.55 0.36 5.41
N CYS A 6 -8.51 -0.57 5.41
CA CYS A 6 -9.92 -0.24 5.22
C CYS A 6 -10.48 0.69 6.32
N GLN A 7 -10.08 0.49 7.57
CA GLN A 7 -10.52 1.31 8.70
C GLN A 7 -9.97 2.74 8.60
N VAL A 8 -8.68 2.91 8.31
CA VAL A 8 -8.03 4.22 8.13
C VAL A 8 -8.69 4.98 6.99
N CYS A 9 -8.82 4.35 5.81
CA CYS A 9 -9.48 4.97 4.67
C CYS A 9 -10.93 5.35 4.99
N LYS A 10 -11.68 4.48 5.70
CA LYS A 10 -13.06 4.77 6.13
C LYS A 10 -13.13 5.99 7.05
N ARG A 11 -12.24 6.12 8.03
CA ARG A 11 -12.20 7.29 8.93
C ARG A 11 -11.90 8.59 8.19
N ALA A 12 -11.06 8.52 7.16
CA ALA A 12 -10.75 9.65 6.29
C ALA A 12 -11.82 9.95 5.24
N GLY A 13 -12.95 9.23 5.23
CA GLY A 13 -14.01 9.41 4.22
C GLY A 13 -13.56 9.01 2.81
N ILE A 14 -12.63 8.05 2.69
CA ILE A 14 -12.09 7.55 1.43
C ILE A 14 -12.61 6.13 1.17
N THR A 15 -13.21 5.92 0.00
CA THR A 15 -13.60 4.58 -0.46
C THR A 15 -12.40 3.87 -1.06
N VAL A 16 -12.16 2.62 -0.63
CA VAL A 16 -11.10 1.76 -1.19
C VAL A 16 -11.65 1.01 -2.40
N SER A 17 -10.96 1.12 -3.54
CA SER A 17 -11.19 0.28 -4.71
C SER A 17 -10.18 -0.87 -4.70
N LEU A 18 -10.65 -2.10 -4.52
CA LEU A 18 -9.81 -3.30 -4.57
C LEU A 18 -9.57 -3.69 -6.03
N GLN A 19 -8.31 -3.79 -6.44
CA GLN A 19 -7.93 -4.14 -7.80
C GLN A 19 -6.76 -5.13 -7.79
N VAL A 20 -6.73 -6.00 -8.80
CA VAL A 20 -5.52 -6.75 -9.14
C VAL A 20 -4.65 -5.82 -9.98
N PHE A 21 -3.45 -5.50 -9.50
CA PHE A 21 -2.55 -4.63 -10.25
C PHE A 21 -1.90 -5.42 -11.40
N PRO A 22 -2.07 -4.99 -12.67
CA PRO A 22 -1.56 -5.74 -13.82
C PRO A 22 -0.04 -5.61 -14.00
N GLY A 23 0.60 -4.63 -13.35
CA GLY A 23 2.05 -4.44 -13.40
C GLY A 23 2.83 -5.32 -12.41
N ALA A 24 4.11 -5.53 -12.71
CA ALA A 24 5.03 -6.15 -11.76
C ALA A 24 5.33 -5.16 -10.62
N THR A 25 4.98 -5.55 -9.39
CA THR A 25 5.31 -4.79 -8.17
C THR A 25 6.30 -5.57 -7.32
N ASP A 26 7.06 -4.88 -6.49
CA ASP A 26 7.96 -5.50 -5.51
C ASP A 26 7.21 -6.47 -4.57
N ALA A 27 5.91 -6.25 -4.37
CA ALA A 27 5.05 -7.13 -3.60
C ALA A 27 5.06 -8.59 -4.11
N ARG A 28 5.37 -8.85 -5.39
CA ARG A 28 5.61 -10.21 -5.91
C ARG A 28 6.77 -10.87 -5.17
N PHE A 29 7.92 -10.21 -5.12
CA PHE A 29 9.13 -10.74 -4.49
C PHE A 29 9.02 -10.74 -2.96
N VAL A 30 8.39 -9.72 -2.37
CA VAL A 30 8.13 -9.67 -0.92
C VAL A 30 7.31 -10.89 -0.46
N ARG A 31 6.22 -11.21 -1.17
CA ARG A 31 5.40 -12.40 -0.85
C ARG A 31 6.21 -13.71 -1.01
N GLN A 32 7.08 -13.76 -2.01
CA GLN A 32 7.93 -14.92 -2.31
C GLN A 32 9.23 -14.96 -1.51
N TYR A 33 9.44 -14.06 -0.55
CA TYR A 33 10.68 -13.99 0.23
C TYR A 33 11.09 -15.34 0.81
N HIS A 34 10.11 -16.11 1.32
CA HIS A 34 10.34 -17.44 1.90
C HIS A 34 10.94 -18.49 0.93
N LEU A 35 10.83 -18.29 -0.37
CA LEU A 35 11.38 -19.17 -1.41
C LEU A 35 12.79 -18.75 -1.85
N MET A 36 13.30 -17.62 -1.36
CA MET A 36 14.58 -17.10 -1.82
C MET A 36 15.76 -17.89 -1.24
N PRO A 37 16.89 -18.03 -1.96
CA PRO A 37 18.04 -18.83 -1.51
C PRO A 37 18.65 -18.42 -0.16
N LYS A 38 18.39 -17.19 0.31
CA LYS A 38 18.87 -16.64 1.57
C LYS A 38 17.75 -16.39 2.59
N ALA A 39 16.57 -16.95 2.37
CA ALA A 39 15.46 -16.85 3.31
C ALA A 39 15.83 -17.52 4.64
N ARG A 40 15.28 -17.01 5.74
CA ARG A 40 15.46 -17.65 7.04
C ARG A 40 14.78 -19.03 7.03
N PRO A 41 15.35 -20.06 7.67
CA PRO A 41 14.66 -21.34 7.82
C PRO A 41 13.26 -21.14 8.42
N ASN A 42 12.27 -21.87 7.88
CA ASN A 42 10.87 -21.78 8.30
C ASN A 42 10.23 -20.39 8.17
N SER A 43 10.75 -19.52 7.29
CA SER A 43 10.07 -18.27 6.96
C SER A 43 8.77 -18.53 6.21
N GLU A 44 7.76 -17.74 6.50
CA GLU A 44 6.46 -17.75 5.84
C GLU A 44 6.34 -16.65 4.78
N PRO A 45 5.37 -16.73 3.84
CA PRO A 45 5.06 -15.63 2.93
C PRO A 45 4.75 -14.33 3.68
N ILE A 46 5.35 -13.22 3.25
CA ILE A 46 5.06 -11.90 3.81
C ILE A 46 3.78 -11.36 3.16
N GLN A 47 2.79 -10.98 3.97
CA GLN A 47 1.61 -10.30 3.45
C GLN A 47 2.00 -8.91 2.91
N ALA A 48 1.58 -8.58 1.70
CA ALA A 48 1.86 -7.30 1.06
C ALA A 48 0.61 -6.72 0.37
N ILE A 49 0.43 -5.40 0.44
CA ILE A 49 -0.61 -4.63 -0.27
C ILE A 49 0.09 -3.47 -0.97
N GLY A 50 -0.18 -3.30 -2.27
CA GLY A 50 0.18 -2.08 -3.00
C GLY A 50 -0.91 -1.04 -2.79
N PHE A 51 -0.55 0.14 -2.30
CA PHE A 51 -1.49 1.21 -2.03
C PHE A 51 -0.79 2.55 -2.24
N SER A 52 -1.48 3.49 -2.89
CA SER A 52 -1.06 4.88 -2.99
C SER A 52 -2.32 5.77 -2.84
N PRO A 53 -2.39 6.65 -1.84
CA PRO A 53 -3.55 7.52 -1.58
C PRO A 53 -3.60 8.70 -2.55
N MET A 54 -3.67 8.43 -3.86
CA MET A 54 -3.66 9.42 -4.94
C MET A 54 -5.05 9.57 -5.56
N ARG A 55 -6.05 9.93 -4.75
CA ARG A 55 -7.43 10.09 -5.26
C ARG A 55 -7.54 11.33 -6.15
N HIS A 56 -8.54 11.32 -7.02
CA HIS A 56 -8.80 12.39 -8.00
C HIS A 56 -7.56 12.75 -8.86
N THR A 57 -6.64 11.80 -9.04
CA THR A 57 -5.44 11.94 -9.85
C THR A 57 -5.57 11.00 -11.04
N PRO A 58 -5.37 11.49 -12.29
CA PRO A 58 -5.33 10.61 -13.45
C PRO A 58 -4.18 9.60 -13.34
N VAL A 59 -4.31 8.44 -14.00
CA VAL A 59 -3.21 7.47 -14.09
C VAL A 59 -2.19 8.00 -15.09
N LEU A 60 -1.06 8.51 -14.60
CA LEU A 60 0.00 9.13 -15.39
C LEU A 60 1.38 8.48 -15.15
N LEU A 61 1.42 7.28 -14.56
CA LEU A 61 2.69 6.62 -14.28
C LEU A 61 3.49 6.49 -15.58
N HIS A 62 4.72 7.03 -15.60
CA HIS A 62 5.60 7.05 -16.77
C HIS A 62 5.13 7.89 -17.97
N ASP A 63 4.14 8.77 -17.81
CA ASP A 63 3.73 9.71 -18.84
C ASP A 63 4.56 11.01 -18.79
N HIS A 64 4.54 11.80 -19.86
CA HIS A 64 5.37 13.00 -19.98
C HIS A 64 5.02 14.12 -18.99
N ASP A 65 3.75 14.20 -18.57
CA ASP A 65 3.22 15.20 -17.63
C ASP A 65 2.77 14.56 -16.29
N GLU A 66 3.49 13.53 -15.85
CA GLU A 66 3.27 12.89 -14.55
C GLU A 66 3.27 13.95 -13.43
N ARG A 67 2.16 14.04 -12.70
CA ARG A 67 1.96 15.03 -11.64
C ARG A 67 1.04 14.54 -10.55
N LEU A 68 1.15 15.16 -9.38
CA LEU A 68 0.27 14.97 -8.24
C LEU A 68 -0.06 16.33 -7.62
N SER A 69 -1.30 16.52 -7.19
CA SER A 69 -1.69 17.72 -6.43
C SER A 69 -0.99 17.72 -5.07
N VAL A 70 -0.53 18.90 -4.63
CA VAL A 70 0.05 19.09 -3.29
C VAL A 70 -0.93 18.65 -2.19
N ASP A 71 -2.22 18.95 -2.34
CA ASP A 71 -3.24 18.54 -1.37
C ASP A 71 -3.38 17.01 -1.28
N GLN A 72 -3.27 16.32 -2.43
CA GLN A 72 -3.31 14.85 -2.47
C GLN A 72 -2.05 14.23 -1.86
N PHE A 73 -0.88 14.84 -2.12
CA PHE A 73 0.37 14.44 -1.50
C PHE A 73 0.30 14.56 0.02
N LEU A 74 -0.14 15.72 0.54
CA LEU A 74 -0.28 15.97 1.97
C LEU A 74 -1.32 15.04 2.62
N LEU A 75 -2.47 14.85 1.98
CA LEU A 75 -3.46 13.86 2.42
C LEU A 75 -2.83 12.47 2.53
N GLY A 76 -2.00 12.09 1.55
CA GLY A 76 -1.28 10.83 1.57
C GLY A 76 -0.39 10.67 2.78
N CYS A 77 0.36 11.70 3.16
CA CYS A 77 1.18 11.69 4.38
C CYS A 77 0.34 11.42 5.64
N TYR A 78 -0.82 12.06 5.78
CA TYR A 78 -1.72 11.82 6.92
C TYR A 78 -2.29 10.40 6.94
N ILE A 79 -2.71 9.89 5.78
CA ILE A 79 -3.22 8.51 5.67
C ILE A 79 -2.14 7.49 6.04
N TYR A 80 -0.90 7.68 5.61
CA TYR A 80 0.20 6.78 5.99
C TYR A 80 0.55 6.86 7.47
N ALA A 81 0.50 8.05 8.09
CA ALA A 81 0.73 8.18 9.52
C ALA A 81 -0.30 7.37 10.33
N ASP A 82 -1.58 7.51 10.02
CA ASP A 82 -2.65 6.74 10.64
C ASP A 82 -2.53 5.23 10.36
N LEU A 83 -2.17 4.86 9.12
CA LEU A 83 -1.99 3.46 8.74
C LEU A 83 -0.84 2.80 9.49
N LEU A 84 0.31 3.47 9.60
CA LEU A 84 1.45 2.96 10.35
C LEU A 84 1.11 2.81 11.84
N TYR A 85 0.39 3.78 12.41
CA TYR A 85 -0.10 3.70 13.78
C TYR A 85 -0.98 2.47 13.99
N GLU A 86 -2.01 2.29 13.15
CA GLU A 86 -2.95 1.16 13.24
C GLU A 86 -2.27 -0.20 13.00
N LEU A 87 -1.33 -0.28 12.04
CA LEU A 87 -0.57 -1.50 11.81
C LEU A 87 0.30 -1.86 13.02
N GLY A 88 0.86 -0.86 13.71
CA GLY A 88 1.62 -1.05 14.94
C GLY A 88 0.79 -1.56 16.13
N GLN A 89 -0.54 -1.41 16.08
CA GLN A 89 -1.45 -1.93 17.13
C GLN A 89 -1.88 -3.39 16.89
N ILE A 90 -1.55 -3.99 15.74
CA ILE A 90 -1.94 -5.37 15.44
C ILE A 90 -1.01 -6.33 16.19
N SER A 91 -1.54 -7.05 17.18
CA SER A 91 -0.83 -8.17 17.79
C SER A 91 -0.64 -9.31 16.78
N THR A 92 0.62 -9.70 16.56
CA THR A 92 1.04 -10.90 15.79
C THR A 92 0.74 -12.19 16.53
#